data_AF-A0AAJ6DBD1-F1
#
_entry.id   AF-A0AAJ6DBD1-F1
#
_cell.length_a   1.000
_cell.length_b   1.000
_cell.length_c   1.000
_cell.angle_alpha   90.00
_cell.angle_beta   90.00
_cell.angle_gamma   90.00
#
_symmetry.space_group_name_H-M   'P 1'
#
loop_
_entity.id
_entity.type
_entity.pdbx_description
1 polymer ?
#
loop_
_entity_poly.entity_id
_entity_poly.type
_entity_poly.pdbx_seq_one_letter_code
_entity_poly.pdbx_strand_id
1 'polypeptide(L)'
;MSETMFATLSNIRTVDDMVAAFQGEEQCRRLLEGMVWRDGRICPACGYRRSTAIAGRDMGKRRARPGLYQCSNGDCRFQFTVTTHTPLHATKLPLRTWLKAMWLLLQLDKGLSSVRLAETLGVSQPTAWRIGHALRLMVAREHMLDGTVEVDHFYLGGRPRKHPDDPPPGRGRKGQVKTEKTPVMAIVQRPADLTPGSSVGDARAAVVTGLSLRAAVRAVATQVELRAHLMSDEAKAFVAIGESFAVHETVNHSSREYVRDAVHVNSAEGFNARVRRTIAGVFHHISPELADLYFHEIGFRWSQRVVTGQAVRKSRSGKESTKTLWSRVPPALQLQQVFRAATGRQMRRSHSGGITIKSAVAVFG
;
A
#
# COMPACT_ATOMS: atom_id res chain seq x y z
N MET A 1 -15.82 -1.22 15.71
CA MET A 1 -16.13 0.01 14.93
C MET A 1 -17.46 0.52 15.45
N SER A 2 -17.58 1.81 15.82
CA SER A 2 -18.92 2.34 16.13
C SER A 2 -19.72 2.45 14.84
N GLU A 3 -20.99 2.04 14.87
CA GLU A 3 -21.91 2.14 13.72
C GLU A 3 -21.97 3.57 13.18
N THR A 4 -21.89 4.55 14.08
CA THR A 4 -21.86 5.98 13.78
C THR A 4 -20.70 6.40 12.88
N MET A 5 -19.49 5.85 13.10
CA MET A 5 -18.30 6.17 12.29
C MET A 5 -18.39 5.53 10.92
N PHE A 6 -18.87 4.29 10.84
CA PHE A 6 -19.08 3.62 9.55
C PHE A 6 -20.09 4.36 8.69
N ALA A 7 -21.23 4.76 9.27
CA ALA A 7 -22.25 5.53 8.58
C ALA A 7 -21.68 6.87 8.08
N THR A 8 -20.91 7.57 8.93
CA THR A 8 -20.26 8.83 8.56
C THR A 8 -19.35 8.66 7.34
N LEU A 9 -18.44 7.68 7.35
CA LEU A 9 -17.49 7.47 6.26
C LEU A 9 -18.17 6.94 4.98
N SER A 10 -19.20 6.12 5.10
CA SER A 10 -19.96 5.58 3.95
C SER A 10 -20.68 6.65 3.14
N ASN A 11 -20.98 7.79 3.77
CA ASN A 11 -21.63 8.93 3.14
C ASN A 11 -20.65 9.87 2.41
N ILE A 12 -19.34 9.70 2.58
CA ILE A 12 -18.33 10.56 1.93
C ILE A 12 -17.98 9.96 0.56
N ARG A 13 -18.78 10.27 -0.46
CA ARG A 13 -18.65 9.69 -1.80
C ARG A 13 -18.13 10.69 -2.83
N THR A 14 -18.48 11.96 -2.68
CA THR A 14 -18.11 13.04 -3.57
C THR A 14 -17.10 13.99 -2.94
N VAL A 15 -16.59 14.91 -3.76
CA VAL A 15 -15.69 15.98 -3.27
C VAL A 15 -16.41 16.88 -2.28
N ASP A 16 -17.69 17.20 -2.52
CA ASP A 16 -18.48 18.07 -1.65
C ASP A 16 -18.74 17.41 -0.29
N ASP A 17 -19.08 16.12 -0.29
CA ASP A 17 -19.24 15.36 0.96
C ASP A 17 -17.93 15.36 1.77
N MET A 18 -16.80 15.20 1.09
CA MET A 18 -15.47 15.21 1.71
C MET A 18 -15.13 16.58 2.29
N VAL A 19 -15.42 17.65 1.55
CA VAL A 19 -15.19 19.02 2.02
C VAL A 19 -16.03 19.29 3.26
N ALA A 20 -17.31 18.90 3.26
CA ALA A 20 -18.24 19.03 4.38
C ALA A 20 -17.82 18.19 5.60
N ALA A 21 -17.41 16.94 5.40
CA ALA A 21 -17.00 16.04 6.47
C ALA A 21 -15.69 16.46 7.16
N PHE A 22 -14.79 17.15 6.43
CA PHE A 22 -13.47 17.56 6.92
C PHE A 22 -13.33 19.09 7.09
N GLN A 23 -14.39 19.78 7.51
CA GLN A 23 -14.34 21.23 7.77
C GLN A 23 -13.67 21.56 9.11
N GLY A 24 -14.14 20.93 10.19
CA GLY A 24 -13.71 21.23 11.56
C GLY A 24 -12.48 20.44 11.99
N GLU A 25 -11.48 21.13 12.54
CA GLU A 25 -10.24 20.49 13.02
C GLU A 25 -10.52 19.49 14.15
N GLU A 26 -11.42 19.85 15.06
CA GLU A 26 -11.84 19.02 16.18
C GLU A 26 -12.64 17.78 15.73
N GLN A 27 -13.47 17.91 14.68
CA GLN A 27 -14.15 16.77 14.07
C GLN A 27 -13.16 15.83 13.38
N CYS A 28 -12.20 16.39 12.64
CA CYS A 28 -11.12 15.62 12.01
C CYS A 28 -10.30 14.85 13.04
N ARG A 29 -10.01 15.48 14.19
CA ARG A 29 -9.34 14.81 15.31
C ARG A 29 -10.13 13.62 15.82
N ARG A 30 -11.43 13.79 16.11
CA ARG A 30 -12.29 12.69 16.59
C ARG A 30 -12.42 11.56 15.57
N LEU A 31 -12.53 11.88 14.27
CA LEU A 31 -12.53 10.88 13.20
C LEU A 31 -11.22 10.11 13.18
N LEU A 32 -10.08 10.81 13.24
CA LEU A 32 -8.76 10.19 13.28
C LEU A 32 -8.59 9.29 14.51
N GLU A 33 -9.07 9.71 15.68
CA GLU A 33 -9.07 8.91 16.91
C GLU A 33 -9.90 7.65 16.77
N GLY A 34 -11.10 7.74 16.18
CA GLY A 34 -11.92 6.56 15.91
C GLY A 34 -11.27 5.57 14.94
N MET A 35 -10.52 6.08 13.95
CA MET A 35 -9.83 5.22 12.97
C MET A 35 -8.55 4.57 13.54
N VAL A 36 -7.73 5.31 14.28
CA VAL A 36 -6.47 4.81 14.86
C VAL A 36 -6.74 3.96 16.11
N TRP A 37 -7.67 4.35 16.97
CA TRP A 37 -7.97 3.70 18.24
C TRP A 37 -9.32 2.98 18.22
N ARG A 38 -9.56 2.22 17.15
CA ARG A 38 -10.82 1.51 16.90
C ARG A 38 -11.26 0.63 18.08
N ASP A 39 -10.28 -0.04 18.69
CA ASP A 39 -10.47 -1.01 19.76
C ASP A 39 -10.01 -0.45 21.12
N GLY A 40 -9.94 0.89 21.23
CA GLY A 40 -9.51 1.61 22.42
C GLY A 40 -8.12 2.25 22.29
N ARG A 41 -7.85 3.23 23.16
CA ARG A 41 -6.57 3.95 23.17
C ARG A 41 -5.46 3.05 23.67
N ILE A 42 -4.33 3.02 22.95
CA ILE A 42 -3.13 2.29 23.35
C ILE A 42 -1.99 3.29 23.46
N CYS A 43 -1.26 3.26 24.57
CA CYS A 43 -0.08 4.10 24.74
C CYS A 43 1.00 3.69 23.72
N PRO A 44 1.45 4.59 22.85
CA PRO A 44 2.40 4.25 21.79
C PRO A 44 3.84 4.03 22.30
N ALA A 45 4.10 4.23 23.59
CA ALA A 45 5.41 4.03 24.21
C ALA A 45 5.51 2.67 24.92
N CYS A 46 4.48 2.24 25.65
CA CYS A 46 4.52 1.01 26.46
C CYS A 46 3.39 0.00 26.18
N GLY A 47 2.45 0.31 25.27
CA GLY A 47 1.33 -0.58 24.93
C GLY A 47 0.20 -0.63 25.96
N TYR A 48 0.27 0.14 27.04
CA TYR A 48 -0.79 0.15 28.06
C TYR A 48 -2.11 0.73 27.52
N ARG A 49 -3.24 0.10 27.87
CA ARG A 49 -4.56 0.35 27.26
C ARG A 49 -5.42 1.38 28.01
N ARG A 50 -4.96 1.88 29.16
CA ARG A 50 -5.65 2.91 29.92
C ARG A 50 -4.90 4.23 29.82
N SER A 51 -5.65 5.27 29.52
CA SER A 51 -5.14 6.65 29.48
C SER A 51 -6.20 7.63 29.96
N THR A 52 -5.74 8.70 30.59
CA THR A 52 -6.57 9.80 31.07
C THR A 52 -6.46 10.96 30.09
N ALA A 53 -7.59 11.53 29.68
CA ALA A 53 -7.59 12.75 28.89
C ALA A 53 -7.07 13.90 29.75
N ILE A 54 -6.05 14.61 29.28
CA ILE A 54 -5.60 15.84 29.92
C ILE A 54 -6.46 16.96 29.34
N ALA A 55 -7.60 17.20 29.98
CA ALA A 55 -8.32 18.46 29.78
C ALA A 55 -7.43 19.58 30.31
N GLY A 56 -7.29 20.66 29.53
CA GLY A 56 -6.75 21.89 30.10
C GLY A 56 -7.67 22.26 31.25
N ARG A 57 -7.17 22.29 32.49
CA ARG A 57 -7.92 22.92 33.57
C ARG A 57 -8.24 24.33 33.06
N ASP A 58 -9.53 24.67 32.98
CA ASP A 58 -10.03 25.98 32.50
C ASP A 58 -9.60 27.16 33.39
N MET A 59 -8.70 26.93 34.35
CA MET A 59 -8.08 27.94 35.19
C MET A 59 -6.63 28.20 34.74
N GLY A 60 -6.44 29.18 33.85
CA GLY A 60 -5.14 29.83 33.61
C GLY A 60 -4.67 29.95 32.14
N LYS A 61 -3.46 30.53 31.96
CA LYS A 61 -2.84 30.87 30.66
C LYS A 61 -2.30 29.68 29.84
N ARG A 62 -2.43 28.42 30.29
CA ARG A 62 -1.86 27.23 29.62
C ARG A 62 -2.94 26.20 29.30
N ARG A 63 -3.60 26.34 28.13
CA ARG A 63 -4.50 25.31 27.60
C ARG A 63 -3.69 24.07 27.20
N ALA A 64 -4.10 22.89 27.67
CA ALA A 64 -3.58 21.63 27.16
C ALA A 64 -3.93 21.48 25.67
N ARG A 65 -3.08 20.79 24.92
CA ARG A 65 -3.32 20.54 23.50
C ARG A 65 -4.58 19.68 23.34
N PRO A 66 -5.51 19.99 22.42
CA PRO A 66 -6.67 19.15 22.17
C PRO A 66 -6.27 17.70 21.85
N GLY A 67 -6.98 16.73 22.44
CA GLY A 67 -6.68 15.30 22.28
C GLY A 67 -5.37 14.84 22.92
N LEU A 68 -4.88 15.54 23.94
CA LEU A 68 -3.75 15.09 24.75
C LEU A 68 -4.20 14.08 25.79
N TYR A 69 -3.56 12.92 25.79
CA TYR A 69 -3.79 11.85 26.75
C TYR A 69 -2.51 11.55 27.51
N GLN A 70 -2.65 11.09 28.75
CA GLN A 70 -1.57 10.58 29.55
C GLN A 70 -1.77 9.10 29.84
N CYS A 71 -0.73 8.30 29.62
CA CYS A 71 -0.73 6.89 29.99
C CYS A 71 -1.00 6.74 31.49
N SER A 72 -1.94 5.87 31.85
CA SER A 72 -2.29 5.61 33.25
C SER A 72 -1.35 4.60 33.93
N ASN A 73 -0.38 4.03 33.20
CA ASN A 73 0.69 3.22 33.80
C ASN A 73 1.60 4.13 34.64
N GLY A 74 1.81 3.76 35.91
CA GLY A 74 2.61 4.50 36.90
C GLY A 74 4.05 4.73 36.48
N ASP A 75 4.67 3.75 35.82
CA ASP A 75 6.07 3.84 35.38
C ASP A 75 6.24 4.61 34.07
N CYS A 76 5.21 4.61 33.22
CA CYS A 76 5.30 5.20 31.89
C CYS A 76 4.90 6.67 31.90
N ARG A 77 3.68 6.99 32.36
CA ARG A 77 3.09 8.35 32.41
C ARG A 77 3.24 9.18 31.12
N PHE A 78 3.55 8.53 29.99
CA PHE A 78 3.86 9.18 28.72
C PHE A 78 2.64 9.91 28.18
N GLN A 79 2.86 11.13 27.69
CA GLN A 79 1.82 11.94 27.08
C GLN A 79 1.81 11.76 25.57
N PHE A 80 0.64 11.58 24.99
CA PHE A 80 0.48 11.32 23.57
C PHE A 80 -0.83 11.86 23.01
N THR A 81 -0.84 12.10 21.71
CA THR A 81 -2.03 12.38 20.91
C THR A 81 -2.21 11.26 19.88
N VAL A 82 -3.29 11.30 19.12
CA VAL A 82 -3.55 10.34 18.03
C VAL A 82 -2.47 10.32 16.95
N THR A 83 -1.71 11.41 16.79
CA THR A 83 -0.62 11.48 15.81
C THR A 83 0.72 11.02 16.39
N THR A 84 0.82 10.74 17.69
CA THR A 84 2.07 10.33 18.32
C THR A 84 2.55 8.98 17.80
N HIS A 85 3.84 8.86 17.46
CA HIS A 85 4.43 7.68 16.81
C HIS A 85 3.71 7.22 15.53
N THR A 86 3.11 8.16 14.79
CA THR A 86 2.57 7.92 13.45
C THR A 86 3.37 8.72 12.40
N PRO A 87 3.10 8.56 11.09
CA PRO A 87 3.69 9.43 10.08
C PRO A 87 3.29 10.91 10.21
N LEU A 88 2.18 11.19 10.91
CA LEU A 88 1.68 12.52 11.23
C LEU A 88 2.31 13.10 12.51
N HIS A 89 3.25 12.39 13.14
CA HIS A 89 3.88 12.84 14.38
C HIS A 89 4.50 14.23 14.25
N ALA A 90 4.20 15.08 15.23
CA ALA A 90 4.64 16.48 15.30
C ALA A 90 4.29 17.31 14.05
N THR A 91 3.20 16.96 13.35
CA THR A 91 2.75 17.72 12.20
C THR A 91 2.28 19.12 12.61
N LYS A 92 2.66 20.13 11.81
CA LYS A 92 2.15 21.51 11.92
C LYS A 92 1.00 21.78 10.95
N LEU A 93 0.71 20.83 10.06
CA LEU A 93 -0.40 20.91 9.11
C LEU A 93 -1.70 20.54 9.82
N PRO A 94 -2.79 21.27 9.55
CA PRO A 94 -4.12 20.90 10.04
C PRO A 94 -4.49 19.47 9.66
N LEU A 95 -5.13 18.73 10.57
CA LEU A 95 -5.63 17.38 10.34
C LEU A 95 -6.65 17.34 9.20
N ARG A 96 -7.45 18.39 9.02
CA ARG A 96 -8.31 18.51 7.84
C ARG A 96 -7.52 18.40 6.53
N THR A 97 -6.35 19.03 6.43
CA THR A 97 -5.52 18.97 5.22
C THR A 97 -5.01 17.55 4.99
N TRP A 98 -4.62 16.84 6.05
CA TRP A 98 -4.23 15.44 5.97
C TRP A 98 -5.38 14.55 5.49
N LEU A 99 -6.56 14.65 6.11
CA LEU A 99 -7.70 13.81 5.75
C LEU A 99 -8.18 14.06 4.32
N LYS A 100 -8.27 15.33 3.90
CA LYS A 100 -8.58 15.71 2.50
C LYS A 100 -7.57 15.11 1.53
N ALA A 101 -6.28 15.25 1.82
CA ALA A 101 -5.21 14.72 0.98
C ALA A 101 -5.25 13.19 0.85
N MET A 102 -5.44 12.50 1.98
CA MET A 102 -5.54 11.04 2.03
C MET A 102 -6.77 10.56 1.26
N TRP A 103 -7.92 11.22 1.41
CA TRP A 103 -9.13 10.89 0.65
C TRP A 103 -8.93 11.10 -0.85
N LEU A 104 -8.27 12.18 -1.28
CA LEU A 104 -7.97 12.43 -2.71
C LEU A 104 -7.02 11.39 -3.32
N LEU A 105 -5.94 11.06 -2.60
CA LEU A 105 -5.05 9.95 -2.98
C LEU A 105 -5.81 8.62 -3.03
N LEU A 106 -6.72 8.47 -2.07
CA LEU A 106 -7.78 7.48 -1.90
C LEU A 106 -8.60 7.25 -3.16
N GLN A 107 -9.06 8.36 -3.73
CA GLN A 107 -10.08 8.44 -4.78
C GLN A 107 -9.54 8.23 -6.19
N LEU A 108 -8.22 8.20 -6.41
CA LEU A 108 -7.65 8.02 -7.74
C LEU A 108 -7.00 6.63 -7.92
N ASP A 109 -7.49 5.84 -8.87
CA ASP A 109 -7.09 4.43 -9.05
C ASP A 109 -5.63 4.23 -9.48
N LYS A 110 -5.05 5.23 -10.15
CA LYS A 110 -3.67 5.17 -10.67
C LYS A 110 -2.66 5.91 -9.80
N GLY A 111 -3.11 6.84 -8.97
CA GLY A 111 -2.24 7.77 -8.25
C GLY A 111 -2.56 9.23 -8.52
N LEU A 112 -1.98 10.08 -7.68
CA LEU A 112 -1.98 11.54 -7.85
C LEU A 112 -0.54 12.04 -7.73
N SER A 113 -0.12 12.88 -8.68
CA SER A 113 1.20 13.50 -8.60
C SER A 113 1.24 14.45 -7.40
N SER A 114 2.41 14.56 -6.78
CA SER A 114 2.61 15.49 -5.66
C SER A 114 2.41 16.95 -6.06
N VAL A 115 2.66 17.31 -7.33
CA VAL A 115 2.40 18.65 -7.88
C VAL A 115 0.91 18.94 -7.88
N ARG A 116 0.10 18.03 -8.45
CA ARG A 116 -1.37 18.19 -8.51
C ARG A 116 -2.01 18.15 -7.12
N LEU A 117 -1.51 17.29 -6.23
CA LEU A 117 -1.95 17.25 -4.85
C LEU A 117 -1.65 18.57 -4.11
N ALA A 118 -0.48 19.18 -4.36
CA ALA A 118 -0.13 20.48 -3.79
C ALA A 118 -1.04 21.61 -4.28
N GLU A 119 -1.29 21.68 -5.59
CA GLU A 119 -2.23 22.64 -6.18
C GLU A 119 -3.63 22.50 -5.57
N THR A 120 -4.14 21.27 -5.48
CA THR A 120 -5.49 20.97 -4.98
C THR A 120 -5.65 21.37 -3.50
N LEU A 121 -4.59 21.21 -2.70
CA LEU A 121 -4.63 21.49 -1.25
C LEU A 121 -4.18 22.91 -0.89
N GLY A 122 -3.58 23.66 -1.81
CA GLY A 122 -2.94 24.94 -1.52
C GLY A 122 -1.71 24.83 -0.61
N VAL A 123 -0.92 23.76 -0.76
CA VAL A 123 0.33 23.54 0.00
C VAL A 123 1.53 23.44 -0.93
N SER A 124 2.75 23.51 -0.38
CA SER A 124 3.95 23.32 -1.20
C SER A 124 4.07 21.90 -1.76
N GLN A 125 4.63 21.74 -2.95
CA GLN A 125 4.87 20.42 -3.57
C GLN A 125 5.64 19.46 -2.64
N PRO A 126 6.71 19.88 -1.94
CA PRO A 126 7.38 18.99 -1.00
C PRO A 126 6.42 18.49 0.07
N THR A 127 5.56 19.37 0.61
CA THR A 127 4.57 19.02 1.63
C THR A 127 3.62 17.94 1.12
N ALA A 128 3.02 18.14 -0.06
CA ALA A 128 2.16 17.14 -0.70
C ALA A 128 2.90 15.82 -0.95
N TRP A 129 4.17 15.87 -1.37
CA TRP A 129 5.01 14.69 -1.57
C TRP A 129 5.23 13.90 -0.27
N ARG A 130 5.48 14.58 0.86
CA ARG A 130 5.57 13.94 2.18
C ARG A 130 4.24 13.32 2.61
N ILE A 131 3.12 13.98 2.35
CA ILE A 131 1.78 13.44 2.64
C ILE A 131 1.56 12.14 1.86
N GLY A 132 1.89 12.12 0.56
CA GLY A 132 1.83 10.90 -0.25
C GLY A 132 2.70 9.76 0.29
N HIS A 133 3.90 10.07 0.76
CA HIS A 133 4.76 9.07 1.39
C HIS A 133 4.28 8.59 2.76
N ALA A 134 3.62 9.45 3.53
CA ALA A 134 2.96 9.02 4.75
C ALA A 134 1.86 8.00 4.45
N LEU A 135 1.04 8.23 3.41
CA LEU A 135 0.05 7.24 2.96
C LEU A 135 0.72 5.90 2.63
N ARG A 136 1.72 5.95 1.73
CA ARG A 136 2.49 4.78 1.27
C ARG A 136 3.07 3.96 2.42
N LEU A 137 3.55 4.63 3.46
CA LEU A 137 4.08 4.00 4.65
C LEU A 137 2.97 3.33 5.47
N MET A 138 1.82 4.01 5.66
CA MET A 138 0.70 3.49 6.46
C MET A 138 -0.04 2.31 5.80
N VAL A 139 -0.04 2.26 4.46
CA VAL A 139 -0.71 1.16 3.72
C VAL A 139 0.20 -0.05 3.48
N ALA A 140 1.42 -0.04 4.00
CA ALA A 140 2.29 -1.21 3.98
C ALA A 140 1.61 -2.39 4.68
N ARG A 141 1.67 -3.57 4.06
CA ARG A 141 1.04 -4.80 4.56
C ARG A 141 2.12 -5.76 5.04
N GLU A 142 1.90 -6.32 6.22
CA GLU A 142 2.89 -7.15 6.94
C GLU A 142 2.42 -8.59 7.14
N HIS A 143 1.15 -8.93 6.87
CA HIS A 143 0.66 -10.31 6.96
C HIS A 143 1.22 -11.16 5.83
N MET A 144 1.46 -12.45 6.07
CA MET A 144 1.81 -13.37 4.99
C MET A 144 0.60 -13.63 4.08
N LEU A 145 0.87 -13.82 2.79
CA LEU A 145 -0.14 -14.15 1.78
C LEU A 145 -0.41 -15.66 1.79
N ASP A 146 -1.65 -16.04 1.53
CA ASP A 146 -2.09 -17.44 1.57
C ASP A 146 -3.08 -17.78 0.43
N GLY A 147 -3.63 -18.99 0.45
CA GLY A 147 -4.51 -19.49 -0.60
C GLY A 147 -3.76 -19.68 -1.91
N THR A 148 -4.33 -19.19 -3.02
CA THR A 148 -3.67 -19.23 -4.33
C THR A 148 -2.86 -17.96 -4.56
N VAL A 149 -1.55 -18.11 -4.74
CA VAL A 149 -0.61 -16.99 -4.86
C VAL A 149 0.17 -17.10 -6.16
N GLU A 150 0.06 -16.08 -6.99
CA GLU A 150 0.82 -15.93 -8.22
C GLU A 150 2.08 -15.10 -8.00
N VAL A 151 3.19 -15.50 -8.62
CA VAL A 151 4.46 -14.77 -8.58
C VAL A 151 4.96 -14.53 -10.00
N ASP A 152 5.39 -13.30 -10.25
CA ASP A 152 6.04 -12.88 -11.50
C ASP A 152 7.10 -11.81 -11.20
N HIS A 153 8.02 -11.55 -12.12
CA HIS A 153 9.03 -10.51 -11.98
C HIS A 153 8.97 -9.49 -13.12
N PHE A 154 9.42 -8.27 -12.83
CA PHE A 154 9.64 -7.26 -13.85
C PHE A 154 10.86 -6.42 -13.54
N TYR A 155 11.19 -5.50 -14.44
CA TYR A 155 12.32 -4.59 -14.28
C TYR A 155 11.83 -3.15 -14.18
N LEU A 156 12.29 -2.46 -13.12
CA LEU A 156 12.12 -1.03 -12.91
C LEU A 156 13.31 -0.28 -13.51
N GLY A 157 13.04 0.82 -14.19
CA GLY A 157 14.05 1.69 -14.81
C GLY A 157 13.87 1.85 -16.31
N GLY A 158 14.36 2.99 -16.80
CA GLY A 158 14.38 3.34 -18.21
C GLY A 158 15.29 2.43 -19.04
N ARG A 159 15.26 2.56 -20.37
CA ARG A 159 16.30 1.96 -21.20
C ARG A 159 17.65 2.55 -20.78
N PRO A 160 18.70 1.74 -20.57
CA PRO A 160 20.04 2.27 -20.33
C PRO A 160 20.41 3.29 -21.40
N ARG A 161 20.94 4.44 -21.00
CA ARG A 161 21.50 5.40 -21.95
C ARG A 161 22.81 4.81 -22.43
N LYS A 162 22.95 4.66 -23.76
CA LYS A 162 24.22 4.26 -24.36
C LYS A 162 25.05 5.52 -24.56
N HIS A 163 26.20 5.62 -23.91
CA HIS A 163 27.23 6.55 -24.35
C HIS A 163 28.00 5.94 -25.53
N PRO A 164 28.49 6.75 -26.49
CA PRO A 164 29.24 6.27 -27.64
C PRO A 164 30.45 5.40 -27.26
N ASP A 165 31.04 5.69 -26.10
CA ASP A 165 32.23 5.04 -25.58
C ASP A 165 31.93 3.86 -24.64
N ASP A 166 30.65 3.56 -24.38
CA ASP A 166 30.29 2.45 -23.51
C ASP A 166 30.57 1.12 -24.22
N PRO A 167 31.29 0.18 -23.57
CA PRO A 167 31.44 -1.15 -24.12
C PRO A 167 30.06 -1.79 -24.30
N PRO A 168 29.84 -2.61 -25.34
CA PRO A 168 28.57 -3.30 -25.53
C PRO A 168 28.23 -4.07 -24.25
N PRO A 169 26.97 -3.95 -23.75
CA PRO A 169 26.61 -4.55 -22.48
C PRO A 169 26.87 -6.06 -22.52
N GLY A 170 27.62 -6.54 -21.53
CA GLY A 170 28.03 -7.93 -21.47
C GLY A 170 26.84 -8.88 -21.61
N ARG A 171 27.02 -9.98 -22.34
CA ARG A 171 25.97 -10.99 -22.48
C ARG A 171 25.95 -11.88 -21.25
N GLY A 172 24.75 -12.16 -20.73
CA GLY A 172 24.54 -13.16 -19.69
C GLY A 172 24.76 -14.58 -20.23
N ARG A 173 24.69 -15.58 -19.33
CA ARG A 173 24.94 -17.01 -19.62
C ARG A 173 24.06 -17.61 -20.75
N LYS A 174 22.96 -16.93 -21.13
CA LYS A 174 22.06 -17.29 -22.23
C LYS A 174 22.13 -16.34 -23.44
N GLY A 175 23.19 -15.55 -23.58
CA GLY A 175 23.33 -14.58 -24.68
C GLY A 175 22.45 -13.33 -24.58
N GLN A 176 21.60 -13.23 -23.55
CA GLN A 176 20.78 -12.04 -23.28
C GLN A 176 21.64 -10.87 -22.80
N VAL A 177 21.34 -9.66 -23.25
CA VAL A 177 21.99 -8.43 -22.77
C VAL A 177 21.82 -8.33 -21.25
N LYS A 178 22.91 -8.18 -20.49
CA LYS A 178 22.80 -7.86 -19.05
C LYS A 178 22.02 -6.56 -18.91
N THR A 179 20.92 -6.61 -18.17
CA THR A 179 20.13 -5.43 -17.89
C THR A 179 20.64 -4.75 -16.62
N GLU A 180 20.82 -3.44 -16.68
CA GLU A 180 21.13 -2.59 -15.52
C GLU A 180 19.87 -2.17 -14.76
N LYS A 181 18.70 -2.58 -15.25
CA LYS A 181 17.42 -2.26 -14.61
C LYS A 181 17.30 -3.01 -13.28
N THR A 182 16.68 -2.34 -12.33
CA THR A 182 16.40 -2.90 -11.02
C THR A 182 15.34 -3.99 -11.14
N PRO A 183 15.62 -5.26 -10.80
CA PRO A 183 14.60 -6.29 -10.78
C PRO A 183 13.63 -6.05 -9.63
N VAL A 184 12.36 -6.36 -9.88
CA VAL A 184 11.25 -6.23 -8.93
C VAL A 184 10.46 -7.53 -8.98
N MET A 185 10.17 -8.07 -7.81
CA MET A 185 9.28 -9.21 -7.68
C MET A 185 7.85 -8.73 -7.41
N ALA A 186 6.88 -9.33 -8.07
CA ALA A 186 5.46 -9.13 -7.81
C ALA A 186 4.85 -10.41 -7.27
N ILE A 187 4.00 -10.27 -6.26
CA ILE A 187 3.27 -11.35 -5.61
C ILE A 187 1.81 -10.96 -5.56
N VAL A 188 0.92 -11.81 -6.03
CA VAL A 188 -0.52 -11.55 -6.04
C VAL A 188 -1.27 -12.72 -5.44
N GLN A 189 -1.94 -12.48 -4.32
CA GLN A 189 -2.92 -13.39 -3.76
C GLN A 189 -4.24 -13.23 -4.51
N ARG A 190 -4.76 -14.34 -5.03
CA ARG A 190 -6.06 -14.38 -5.70
C ARG A 190 -7.22 -14.23 -4.70
N PRO A 191 -8.42 -13.83 -5.16
CA PRO A 191 -9.63 -13.94 -4.35
C PRO A 191 -9.84 -15.41 -3.92
N ALA A 192 -10.25 -15.61 -2.66
CA ALA A 192 -10.59 -16.95 -2.14
C ALA A 192 -11.82 -17.54 -2.86
N ASP A 193 -12.77 -16.68 -3.20
CA ASP A 193 -13.96 -17.01 -3.98
C ASP A 193 -14.44 -15.79 -4.78
N LEU A 194 -15.40 -16.00 -5.68
CA LEU A 194 -15.96 -14.96 -6.54
C LEU A 194 -17.40 -14.60 -6.16
N THR A 195 -17.77 -14.76 -4.89
CA THR A 195 -19.10 -14.36 -4.39
C THR A 195 -19.17 -12.85 -4.16
N PRO A 196 -20.35 -12.21 -4.33
CA PRO A 196 -20.50 -10.78 -4.09
C PRO A 196 -20.04 -10.36 -2.69
N GLY A 197 -19.19 -9.34 -2.62
CA GLY A 197 -18.55 -8.88 -1.38
C GLY A 197 -17.14 -9.42 -1.16
N SER A 198 -16.75 -10.51 -1.83
CA SER A 198 -15.40 -11.07 -1.68
C SER A 198 -14.32 -10.12 -2.19
N SER A 199 -13.23 -10.07 -1.44
CA SER A 199 -12.06 -9.25 -1.80
C SER A 199 -11.39 -9.79 -3.06
N VAL A 200 -10.84 -8.91 -3.89
CA VAL A 200 -9.99 -9.28 -5.03
C VAL A 200 -8.65 -9.92 -4.62
N GLY A 201 -8.37 -10.00 -3.32
CA GLY A 201 -7.11 -10.46 -2.76
C GLY A 201 -6.13 -9.32 -2.51
N ASP A 202 -4.85 -9.66 -2.46
CA ASP A 202 -3.76 -8.72 -2.17
C ASP A 202 -2.71 -8.75 -3.29
N ALA A 203 -2.01 -7.64 -3.49
CA ALA A 203 -0.91 -7.57 -4.44
C ALA A 203 0.24 -6.75 -3.87
N ARG A 204 1.46 -7.24 -4.05
CA ARG A 204 2.67 -6.64 -3.51
C ARG A 204 3.76 -6.65 -4.57
N ALA A 205 4.67 -5.70 -4.44
CA ALA A 205 5.93 -5.76 -5.15
C ALA A 205 7.06 -5.28 -4.25
N ALA A 206 8.25 -5.83 -4.47
CA ALA A 206 9.44 -5.47 -3.73
C ALA A 206 10.64 -5.41 -4.68
N VAL A 207 11.45 -4.36 -4.53
CA VAL A 207 12.75 -4.26 -5.19
C VAL A 207 13.65 -5.41 -4.72
N VAL A 208 14.33 -6.01 -5.67
CA VAL A 208 15.35 -7.02 -5.42
C VAL A 208 16.71 -6.39 -5.71
N THR A 209 17.50 -6.10 -4.69
CA THR A 209 18.88 -5.59 -4.86
C THR A 209 19.91 -6.70 -4.67
N GLY A 210 20.95 -6.74 -5.52
CA GLY A 210 22.19 -7.50 -5.26
C GLY A 210 22.09 -9.03 -5.16
N LEU A 211 20.89 -9.59 -5.23
CA LEU A 211 20.63 -11.02 -5.08
C LEU A 211 20.56 -11.70 -6.45
N SER A 212 21.12 -12.90 -6.55
CA SER A 212 20.75 -13.81 -7.64
C SER A 212 19.22 -13.98 -7.62
N LEU A 213 18.60 -14.24 -8.79
CA LEU A 213 17.16 -14.47 -8.87
C LEU A 213 16.66 -15.50 -7.84
N ARG A 214 17.49 -16.48 -7.45
CA ARG A 214 17.17 -17.41 -6.37
C ARG A 214 17.06 -16.75 -5.00
N ALA A 215 18.02 -15.92 -4.62
CA ALA A 215 17.98 -15.24 -3.33
C ALA A 215 16.87 -14.16 -3.29
N ALA A 216 16.60 -13.53 -4.43
CA ALA A 216 15.47 -12.63 -4.63
C ALA A 216 14.12 -13.29 -4.33
N VAL A 217 13.89 -14.44 -4.97
CA VAL A 217 12.65 -15.18 -4.81
C VAL A 217 12.57 -15.77 -3.38
N ARG A 218 13.68 -16.11 -2.74
CA ARG A 218 13.69 -16.56 -1.32
C ARG A 218 13.30 -15.44 -0.35
N ALA A 219 13.74 -14.21 -0.59
CA ALA A 219 13.34 -13.03 0.20
C ALA A 219 11.84 -12.69 0.03
N VAL A 220 11.24 -13.15 -1.06
CA VAL A 220 9.84 -12.94 -1.41
C VAL A 220 8.98 -14.09 -0.85
N ALA A 221 9.52 -15.32 -0.79
CA ALA A 221 8.87 -16.47 -0.19
C ALA A 221 8.55 -16.27 1.30
N THR A 222 9.30 -15.42 2.02
CA THR A 222 8.96 -15.07 3.42
C THR A 222 7.68 -14.24 3.55
N GLN A 223 7.12 -13.74 2.44
CA GLN A 223 5.84 -13.03 2.42
C GLN A 223 4.66 -13.95 2.08
N VAL A 224 4.90 -15.25 1.86
CA VAL A 224 3.88 -16.22 1.46
C VAL A 224 3.93 -17.42 2.39
N GLU A 225 2.78 -17.84 2.88
CA GLU A 225 2.64 -19.04 3.69
C GLU A 225 3.07 -20.28 2.90
N LEU A 226 3.90 -21.16 3.48
CA LEU A 226 4.39 -22.36 2.78
C LEU A 226 3.26 -23.34 2.38
N ARG A 227 2.10 -23.26 3.05
CA ARG A 227 0.88 -24.00 2.70
C ARG A 227 0.12 -23.43 1.49
N ALA A 228 0.51 -22.26 0.98
CA ALA A 228 -0.15 -21.66 -0.17
C ALA A 228 0.06 -22.51 -1.42
N HIS A 229 -0.89 -22.43 -2.34
CA HIS A 229 -0.75 -22.92 -3.70
C HIS A 229 -0.03 -21.86 -4.52
N LEU A 230 1.27 -22.07 -4.77
CA LEU A 230 2.10 -21.17 -5.54
C LEU A 230 1.93 -21.41 -7.04
N MET A 231 1.80 -20.32 -7.81
CA MET A 231 1.77 -20.35 -9.27
C MET A 231 2.82 -19.40 -9.85
N SER A 232 3.61 -19.86 -10.81
CA SER A 232 4.63 -19.03 -11.47
C SER A 232 4.79 -19.34 -12.95
N ASP A 233 5.64 -18.57 -13.64
CA ASP A 233 6.20 -19.02 -14.92
C ASP A 233 7.27 -20.11 -14.71
N GLU A 234 7.85 -20.58 -15.82
CA GLU A 234 8.88 -21.62 -15.87
C GLU A 234 10.30 -21.18 -15.50
N ALA A 235 10.50 -19.96 -14.98
CA ALA A 235 11.83 -19.50 -14.63
C ALA A 235 12.43 -20.39 -13.54
N LYS A 236 13.66 -20.90 -13.78
CA LYS A 236 14.37 -21.84 -12.89
C LYS A 236 14.45 -21.40 -11.42
N ALA A 237 14.41 -20.10 -11.15
CA ALA A 237 14.43 -19.60 -9.79
C ALA A 237 13.09 -19.78 -9.05
N PHE A 238 11.96 -19.71 -9.75
CA PHE A 238 10.65 -20.01 -9.15
C PHE A 238 10.48 -21.50 -8.94
N VAL A 239 10.87 -22.33 -9.92
CA VAL A 239 10.84 -23.80 -9.78
C VAL A 239 11.61 -24.26 -8.53
N ALA A 240 12.81 -23.74 -8.31
CA ALA A 240 13.63 -24.11 -7.16
C ALA A 240 13.06 -23.69 -5.80
N ILE A 241 12.09 -22.78 -5.76
CA ILE A 241 11.48 -22.30 -4.50
C ILE A 241 10.10 -22.89 -4.29
N GLY A 242 9.40 -23.23 -5.37
CA GLY A 242 8.20 -24.05 -5.29
C GLY A 242 8.40 -25.37 -4.56
N GLU A 243 9.63 -25.91 -4.55
CA GLU A 243 10.01 -27.09 -3.74
C GLU A 243 9.73 -26.92 -2.23
N SER A 244 9.72 -25.69 -1.71
CA SER A 244 9.39 -25.40 -0.31
C SER A 244 7.89 -25.27 -0.03
N PHE A 245 7.05 -25.19 -1.06
CA PHE A 245 5.60 -24.98 -0.92
C PHE A 245 4.85 -26.30 -0.98
N ALA A 246 3.68 -26.34 -0.33
CA ALA A 246 2.81 -27.51 -0.34
C ALA A 246 2.39 -27.90 -1.76
N VAL A 247 2.14 -26.91 -2.62
CA VAL A 247 1.82 -27.09 -4.03
C VAL A 247 2.45 -25.96 -4.83
N HIS A 248 3.16 -26.32 -5.91
CA HIS A 248 3.67 -25.37 -6.90
C HIS A 248 3.34 -25.85 -8.31
N GLU A 249 2.64 -25.01 -9.08
CA GLU A 249 2.35 -25.26 -10.48
C GLU A 249 2.90 -24.14 -11.37
N THR A 250 3.38 -24.51 -12.55
CA THR A 250 3.96 -23.56 -13.51
C THR A 250 3.26 -23.61 -14.87
N VAL A 251 3.26 -22.48 -15.56
CA VAL A 251 2.86 -22.39 -16.98
C VAL A 251 4.08 -22.17 -17.87
N ASN A 252 4.12 -22.86 -19.01
CA ASN A 252 5.23 -22.79 -19.95
C ASN A 252 4.95 -21.77 -21.07
N HIS A 253 5.40 -20.54 -20.85
CA HIS A 253 5.26 -19.47 -21.84
C HIS A 253 6.06 -19.76 -23.13
N SER A 254 7.18 -20.46 -23.07
CA SER A 254 7.96 -20.83 -24.27
C SER A 254 7.21 -21.78 -25.21
N SER A 255 6.35 -22.63 -24.66
CA SER A 255 5.43 -23.52 -25.38
C SER A 255 4.09 -22.85 -25.74
N ARG A 256 3.95 -21.53 -25.55
CA ARG A 256 2.70 -20.76 -25.74
C ARG A 256 1.54 -21.24 -24.85
N GLU A 257 1.85 -21.86 -23.72
CA GLU A 257 0.89 -22.20 -22.67
C GLU A 257 0.76 -21.02 -21.70
N TYR A 258 -0.37 -20.32 -21.75
CA TYR A 258 -0.64 -19.16 -20.88
C TYR A 258 -1.64 -19.47 -19.75
N VAL A 259 -2.45 -20.53 -19.91
CA VAL A 259 -3.43 -21.00 -18.93
C VAL A 259 -3.55 -22.52 -19.08
N ARG A 260 -3.46 -23.23 -17.94
CA ARG A 260 -3.81 -24.65 -17.83
C ARG A 260 -4.82 -24.80 -16.69
N ASP A 261 -6.09 -25.00 -17.04
CA ASP A 261 -7.20 -25.00 -16.08
C ASP A 261 -7.19 -23.75 -15.17
N ALA A 262 -6.97 -23.92 -13.88
CA ALA A 262 -6.85 -22.83 -12.91
C ALA A 262 -5.42 -22.27 -12.78
N VAL A 263 -4.42 -22.89 -13.41
CA VAL A 263 -3.00 -22.53 -13.30
C VAL A 263 -2.66 -21.44 -14.32
N HIS A 264 -2.27 -20.27 -13.81
CA HIS A 264 -1.76 -19.14 -14.60
C HIS A 264 -1.15 -18.05 -13.71
N VAL A 265 -0.47 -17.07 -14.32
CA VAL A 265 0.09 -15.88 -13.63
C VAL A 265 -0.53 -14.56 -14.10
N ASN A 266 -1.71 -14.61 -14.72
CA ASN A 266 -2.39 -13.45 -15.31
C ASN A 266 -2.65 -12.29 -14.33
N SER A 267 -2.88 -12.57 -13.05
CA SER A 267 -3.14 -11.55 -12.03
C SER A 267 -1.84 -10.82 -11.68
N ALA A 268 -0.72 -11.55 -11.55
CA ALA A 268 0.61 -11.00 -11.36
C ALA A 268 1.07 -10.18 -12.57
N GLU A 269 0.88 -10.68 -13.79
CA GLU A 269 1.14 -9.92 -15.03
C GLU A 269 0.27 -8.65 -15.11
N GLY A 270 -1.02 -8.76 -14.73
CA GLY A 270 -1.94 -7.64 -14.66
C GLY A 270 -1.51 -6.58 -13.65
N PHE A 271 -1.01 -6.99 -12.50
CA PHE A 271 -0.44 -6.10 -11.49
C PHE A 271 0.85 -5.42 -11.99
N ASN A 272 1.75 -6.16 -12.63
CA ASN A 272 2.95 -5.63 -13.27
C ASN A 272 2.61 -4.55 -14.31
N ALA A 273 1.60 -4.82 -15.14
CA ALA A 273 1.12 -3.86 -16.12
C ALA A 273 0.49 -2.63 -15.46
N ARG A 274 -0.17 -2.77 -14.29
CA ARG A 274 -0.69 -1.65 -13.50
C ARG A 274 0.45 -0.79 -12.95
N VAL A 275 1.47 -1.40 -12.35
CA VAL A 275 2.65 -0.70 -11.83
C VAL A 275 3.32 0.12 -12.94
N ARG A 276 3.62 -0.50 -14.09
CA ARG A 276 4.26 0.18 -15.23
C ARG A 276 3.42 1.36 -15.74
N ARG A 277 2.09 1.22 -15.83
CA ARG A 277 1.20 2.31 -16.28
C ARG A 277 1.11 3.45 -15.26
N THR A 278 1.10 3.14 -13.96
CA THR A 278 1.14 4.16 -12.91
C THR A 278 2.45 4.95 -12.95
N ILE A 279 3.58 4.26 -13.13
CA ILE A 279 4.88 4.92 -13.30
C ILE A 279 4.86 5.80 -14.55
N ALA A 280 4.50 5.26 -15.70
CA ALA A 280 4.53 6.00 -16.96
C ALA A 280 3.57 7.19 -16.99
N GLY A 281 2.40 7.09 -16.34
CA GLY A 281 1.32 8.07 -16.43
C GLY A 281 1.20 9.06 -15.28
N VAL A 282 1.69 8.74 -14.08
CA VAL A 282 1.49 9.57 -12.87
C VAL A 282 2.80 10.06 -12.27
N PHE A 283 3.74 9.13 -12.04
CA PHE A 283 4.96 9.45 -11.30
C PHE A 283 6.14 9.79 -12.21
N HIS A 284 6.13 9.28 -13.45
CA HIS A 284 7.16 9.33 -14.50
C HIS A 284 8.52 8.73 -14.11
N HIS A 285 8.93 8.89 -12.86
CA HIS A 285 10.15 8.37 -12.28
C HIS A 285 9.93 8.00 -10.81
N ILE A 286 10.46 6.84 -10.40
CA ILE A 286 10.53 6.40 -9.01
C ILE A 286 11.95 5.87 -8.79
N SER A 287 12.62 6.37 -7.76
CA SER A 287 13.96 5.88 -7.44
C SER A 287 13.86 4.49 -6.76
N PRO A 288 14.83 3.59 -6.99
CA PRO A 288 14.83 2.27 -6.37
C PRO A 288 14.70 2.30 -4.83
N GLU A 289 15.31 3.30 -4.17
CA GLU A 289 15.34 3.44 -2.71
C GLU A 289 13.95 3.74 -2.11
N LEU A 290 13.04 4.30 -2.91
CA LEU A 290 11.67 4.61 -2.48
C LEU A 290 10.63 3.75 -3.18
N ALA A 291 11.03 2.85 -4.09
CA ALA A 291 10.12 2.11 -4.95
C ALA A 291 9.12 1.26 -4.16
N ASP A 292 9.58 0.61 -3.08
CA ASP A 292 8.72 -0.22 -2.23
C ASP A 292 7.55 0.58 -1.62
N LEU A 293 7.78 1.84 -1.22
CA LEU A 293 6.70 2.71 -0.74
C LEU A 293 5.63 2.91 -1.83
N TYR A 294 6.03 3.13 -3.08
CA TYR A 294 5.07 3.26 -4.17
C TYR A 294 4.37 1.94 -4.47
N PHE A 295 5.06 0.81 -4.36
CA PHE A 295 4.46 -0.51 -4.50
C PHE A 295 3.42 -0.78 -3.41
N HIS A 296 3.63 -0.33 -2.17
CA HIS A 296 2.61 -0.40 -1.12
C HIS A 296 1.32 0.35 -1.51
N GLU A 297 1.42 1.56 -2.06
CA GLU A 297 0.25 2.32 -2.53
C GLU A 297 -0.47 1.61 -3.68
N ILE A 298 0.27 1.10 -4.66
CA ILE A 298 -0.31 0.42 -5.83
C ILE A 298 -0.96 -0.92 -5.42
N GLY A 299 -0.31 -1.67 -4.55
CA GLY A 299 -0.82 -2.91 -3.94
C GLY A 299 -2.07 -2.67 -3.09
N PHE A 300 -2.04 -1.64 -2.26
CA PHE A 300 -3.22 -1.22 -1.50
C PHE A 300 -4.40 -0.95 -2.44
N ARG A 301 -4.24 -0.10 -3.46
CA ARG A 301 -5.30 0.16 -4.44
C ARG A 301 -5.77 -1.08 -5.19
N TRP A 302 -4.87 -2.03 -5.47
CA TRP A 302 -5.25 -3.30 -6.06
C TRP A 302 -6.31 -4.00 -5.22
N SER A 303 -6.05 -4.12 -3.91
CA SER A 303 -6.88 -4.83 -2.94
C SER A 303 -8.19 -4.11 -2.54
N GLN A 304 -8.33 -2.81 -2.81
CA GLN A 304 -9.53 -2.03 -2.45
C GLN A 304 -10.66 -2.22 -3.47
N ARG A 305 -10.91 -3.47 -3.87
CA ARG A 305 -12.00 -3.87 -4.76
C ARG A 305 -12.65 -5.13 -4.24
N VAL A 306 -13.96 -5.19 -4.43
CA VAL A 306 -14.80 -6.33 -4.07
C VAL A 306 -15.56 -6.82 -5.28
N VAL A 307 -15.85 -8.11 -5.31
CA VAL A 307 -16.72 -8.70 -6.33
C VAL A 307 -18.13 -8.13 -6.18
N THR A 308 -18.75 -7.76 -7.30
CA THR A 308 -20.18 -7.40 -7.31
C THR A 308 -21.04 -8.40 -8.07
N GLY A 309 -20.43 -9.24 -8.89
CA GLY A 309 -21.12 -10.28 -9.62
C GLY A 309 -20.29 -10.78 -10.79
N GLN A 310 -20.94 -11.50 -11.69
CA GLN A 310 -20.34 -12.02 -12.92
C GLN A 310 -21.24 -11.69 -14.10
N ALA A 311 -20.63 -11.38 -15.24
CA ALA A 311 -21.33 -11.12 -16.49
C ALA A 311 -20.78 -11.99 -17.61
N VAL A 312 -21.65 -12.59 -18.41
CA VAL A 312 -21.25 -13.33 -19.61
C VAL A 312 -20.98 -12.32 -20.73
N ARG A 313 -19.77 -12.36 -21.29
CA ARG A 313 -19.37 -11.54 -22.44
C ARG A 313 -19.23 -12.43 -23.67
N LYS A 314 -20.01 -12.14 -24.70
CA LYS A 314 -19.87 -12.74 -26.04
C LYS A 314 -18.84 -11.94 -26.85
N SER A 315 -17.88 -12.63 -27.45
CA SER A 315 -17.00 -12.03 -28.46
C SER A 315 -17.76 -11.80 -29.77
N ARG A 316 -17.16 -11.02 -30.68
CA ARG A 316 -17.66 -10.88 -32.06
C ARG A 316 -17.74 -12.23 -32.81
N SER A 317 -16.94 -13.21 -32.40
CA SER A 317 -16.93 -14.57 -32.96
C SER A 317 -17.90 -15.53 -32.25
N GLY A 318 -18.78 -15.03 -31.38
CA GLY A 318 -19.76 -15.85 -30.64
C GLY A 318 -19.19 -16.59 -29.43
N LYS A 319 -17.89 -16.48 -29.13
CA LYS A 319 -17.27 -17.13 -27.97
C LYS A 319 -17.72 -16.46 -26.68
N GLU A 320 -18.30 -17.24 -25.77
CA GLU A 320 -18.69 -16.79 -24.45
C GLU A 320 -17.52 -16.84 -23.46
N SER A 321 -17.44 -15.83 -22.60
CA SER A 321 -16.52 -15.79 -21.48
C SER A 321 -17.17 -15.09 -20.28
N THR A 322 -17.13 -15.73 -19.13
CA THR A 322 -17.58 -15.11 -17.88
C THR A 322 -16.55 -14.10 -17.39
N LYS A 323 -16.99 -12.89 -17.05
CA LYS A 323 -16.16 -11.82 -16.51
C LYS A 323 -16.66 -11.44 -15.12
N THR A 324 -15.77 -11.50 -14.15
CA THR A 324 -16.03 -10.98 -12.81
C THR A 324 -16.14 -9.45 -12.86
N LEU A 325 -17.22 -8.93 -12.27
CA LEU A 325 -17.44 -7.52 -12.08
C LEU A 325 -16.86 -7.12 -10.72
N TRP A 326 -16.11 -6.02 -10.73
CA TRP A 326 -15.43 -5.49 -9.57
C TRP A 326 -15.96 -4.10 -9.27
N SER A 327 -16.29 -3.83 -8.02
CA SER A 327 -16.52 -2.47 -7.52
C SER A 327 -15.43 -2.06 -6.57
N ARG A 328 -15.17 -0.76 -6.53
CA ARG A 328 -14.18 -0.16 -5.64
C ARG A 328 -14.78 0.04 -4.26
N VAL A 329 -14.00 -0.21 -3.22
CA VAL A 329 -14.34 0.24 -1.87
C VAL A 329 -14.33 1.78 -1.84
N PRO A 330 -15.36 2.46 -1.30
CA PRO A 330 -15.37 3.92 -1.17
C PRO A 330 -14.12 4.46 -0.44
N PRO A 331 -13.47 5.54 -0.91
CA PRO A 331 -12.19 6.01 -0.34
C PRO A 331 -12.23 6.32 1.14
N ALA A 332 -13.34 6.88 1.63
CA ALA A 332 -13.50 7.20 3.03
C ALA A 332 -13.52 5.95 3.92
N LEU A 333 -14.07 4.82 3.43
CA LEU A 333 -13.99 3.55 4.14
C LEU A 333 -12.57 2.97 4.13
N GLN A 334 -11.80 3.24 3.07
CA GLN A 334 -10.39 2.84 3.00
C GLN A 334 -9.53 3.57 4.04
N LEU A 335 -9.87 4.81 4.44
CA LEU A 335 -9.11 5.57 5.44
C LEU A 335 -8.98 4.81 6.77
N GLN A 336 -9.98 4.02 7.15
CA GLN A 336 -9.88 3.18 8.35
C GLN A 336 -8.74 2.17 8.24
N GLN A 337 -8.61 1.50 7.07
CA GLN A 337 -7.53 0.54 6.84
C GLN A 337 -6.17 1.23 6.82
N VAL A 338 -6.09 2.45 6.28
CA VAL A 338 -4.86 3.27 6.31
C VAL A 338 -4.44 3.55 7.75
N PHE A 339 -5.36 4.06 8.58
CA PHE A 339 -5.00 4.56 9.90
C PHE A 339 -4.90 3.48 10.98
N ARG A 340 -5.53 2.31 10.77
CA ARG A 340 -5.40 1.16 11.69
C ARG A 340 -3.94 0.77 11.93
N ALA A 341 -3.10 0.87 10.90
CA ALA A 341 -1.69 0.48 10.97
C ALA A 341 -0.74 1.71 11.00
N ALA A 342 -1.23 2.86 11.46
CA ALA A 342 -0.45 4.09 11.50
C ALA A 342 0.50 4.18 12.71
N THR A 343 0.05 3.72 13.88
CA THR A 343 0.87 3.74 15.10
C THR A 343 2.08 2.83 14.94
N GLY A 344 3.25 3.27 15.40
CA GLY A 344 4.51 2.56 15.24
C GLY A 344 5.29 2.99 14.00
N ARG A 345 4.60 3.35 12.92
CA ARG A 345 5.23 3.81 11.68
C ARG A 345 5.60 5.26 11.78
N GLN A 346 6.87 5.59 11.52
CA GLN A 346 7.38 6.94 11.71
C GLN A 346 8.25 7.37 10.55
N MET A 347 8.01 8.60 10.08
CA MET A 347 8.84 9.25 9.08
C MET A 347 9.21 10.68 9.50
N ARG A 348 10.40 11.12 9.09
CA ARG A 348 10.91 12.49 9.29
C ARG A 348 11.41 13.06 7.97
N ARG A 349 11.56 14.37 7.90
CA ARG A 349 12.28 15.01 6.80
C ARG A 349 13.76 14.74 6.99
N SER A 350 14.47 14.44 5.90
CA SER A 350 15.93 14.49 5.92
C SER A 350 16.39 15.94 5.80
N HIS A 351 17.65 16.20 6.17
CA HIS A 351 18.28 17.51 5.97
C HIS A 351 18.34 17.92 4.49
N SER A 352 18.44 16.95 3.59
CA SER A 352 18.41 17.14 2.12
C SER A 352 17.02 17.35 1.53
N GLY A 353 15.98 17.54 2.35
CA GLY A 353 14.59 17.76 1.88
C GLY A 353 13.81 16.49 1.53
N GLY A 354 14.45 15.32 1.53
CA GLY A 354 13.85 14.01 1.37
C GLY A 354 13.10 13.51 2.62
N ILE A 355 12.95 12.19 2.73
CA ILE A 355 12.34 11.52 3.88
C ILE A 355 13.29 10.49 4.48
N THR A 356 13.22 10.33 5.80
CA THR A 356 13.87 9.25 6.53
C THR A 356 12.79 8.46 7.26
N ILE A 357 12.70 7.17 6.98
CA ILE A 357 11.83 6.25 7.71
C ILE A 357 12.53 5.89 9.01
N LYS A 358 11.94 6.24 10.15
CA LYS A 358 12.44 5.89 11.49
C LYS A 358 11.93 4.53 11.94
N SER A 359 10.73 4.16 11.51
CA SER A 359 10.14 2.85 11.69
C SER A 359 9.15 2.59 10.57
N ALA A 360 9.26 1.43 9.93
CA ALA A 360 8.33 0.97 8.91
C ALA A 360 7.26 0.03 9.46
N VAL A 361 7.42 -0.43 10.69
CA VAL A 361 6.60 -1.48 11.30
C VAL A 361 5.48 -0.85 12.11
N ALA A 362 4.26 -1.32 11.87
CA ALA A 362 3.13 -0.93 12.70
C ALA A 362 3.26 -1.55 14.10
N VAL A 363 2.84 -0.81 15.12
CA VAL A 363 2.80 -1.30 16.50
C VAL A 363 1.33 -1.22 16.93
N PHE A 364 0.79 -2.37 17.36
CA PHE A 364 -0.58 -2.56 17.86
C PHE A 364 -1.72 -2.56 16.81
N GLY A 365 -1.47 -3.03 15.58
CA GLY A 365 -2.45 -3.03 14.46
C GLY A 365 -3.03 -4.40 14.06
#